data_AF-A0A2M8DQM7-F1
#
_entry.id   AF-A0A2M8DQM7-F1
#
_cell.length_a   1.000
_cell.length_b   1.000
_cell.length_c   1.000
_cell.angle_alpha   90.00
_cell.angle_beta   90.00
_cell.angle_gamma   90.00
#
_symmetry.space_group_name_H-M   'P 1'
#
loop_
_entity.id
_entity.type
_entity.pdbx_description
1 polymer ?
#
loop_
_entity_poly.entity_id
_entity_poly.type
_entity_poly.pdbx_seq_one_letter_code
_entity_poly.pdbx_strand_id
1 'polypeptide(L)'
;MVANKDKKAFQLIKGMKDIMPADQKYWQHVRNIINKLAHQFNYQRIDTPIAEATKLFSRSVGDQTDIVEKEMYSFKDRGDNNISLRPEMTAGVVRAYIEHGMVNLPQPVKLFYLGPCFRYDKPQSGRQRQFWQVGW
;
A
#
# COMPACT_ATOMS: atom_id res chain seq x y z
N MET A 1 -8.57 -47.94 5.84
CA MET A 1 -8.94 -46.76 5.03
C MET A 1 -8.45 -45.52 5.75
N VAL A 2 -7.37 -44.90 5.29
CA VAL A 2 -6.86 -43.66 5.88
C VAL A 2 -7.60 -42.51 5.19
N ALA A 3 -8.46 -41.81 5.94
CA ALA A 3 -9.15 -40.64 5.43
C ALA A 3 -8.14 -39.56 5.06
N ASN A 4 -8.15 -39.15 3.80
CA ASN A 4 -7.30 -38.10 3.24
C ASN A 4 -7.65 -36.77 3.92
N LYS A 5 -6.77 -36.28 4.81
CA LYS A 5 -6.99 -35.09 5.66
C LYS A 5 -6.73 -33.76 4.92
N ASP A 6 -6.37 -33.78 3.64
CA ASP A 6 -5.89 -32.59 2.92
C ASP A 6 -6.87 -32.06 1.88
N LYS A 7 -8.06 -31.65 2.35
CA LYS A 7 -8.93 -30.72 1.62
C LYS A 7 -9.39 -29.58 2.53
N LYS A 8 -8.45 -28.80 3.07
CA LYS A 8 -8.80 -27.46 3.55
C LYS A 8 -9.07 -26.59 2.32
N ALA A 9 -10.31 -26.15 2.16
CA ALA A 9 -10.64 -25.10 1.19
C ALA A 9 -9.75 -23.88 1.45
N PHE A 10 -9.24 -23.24 0.41
CA PHE A 10 -8.44 -22.02 0.53
C PHE A 10 -9.22 -20.96 1.33
N GLN A 11 -8.54 -20.29 2.26
CA GLN A 11 -9.11 -19.27 3.14
C GLN A 11 -8.33 -17.97 3.01
N LEU A 12 -8.98 -16.85 3.35
CA LEU A 12 -8.32 -15.55 3.41
C LEU A 12 -7.16 -15.54 4.41
N ILE A 13 -6.11 -14.80 4.05
CA ILE A 13 -5.05 -14.47 4.99
C ILE A 13 -5.66 -13.60 6.10
N LYS A 14 -5.40 -13.96 7.36
CA LYS A 14 -5.88 -13.20 8.52
C LYS A 14 -5.50 -11.72 8.38
N GLY A 15 -6.47 -10.82 8.57
CA GLY A 15 -6.26 -9.38 8.45
C GLY A 15 -6.35 -8.84 7.02
N MET A 16 -6.67 -9.66 6.03
CA MET A 16 -7.00 -9.27 4.66
C MET A 16 -8.48 -9.61 4.37
N LYS A 17 -9.11 -8.88 3.45
CA LYS A 17 -10.55 -9.02 3.15
C LYS A 17 -10.81 -8.86 1.66
N ASP A 18 -11.79 -9.59 1.17
CA ASP A 18 -12.41 -9.33 -0.13
C ASP A 18 -13.35 -8.12 -0.03
N ILE A 19 -13.43 -7.33 -1.10
CA ILE A 19 -14.43 -6.27 -1.26
C ILE A 19 -15.49 -6.81 -2.22
N MET A 20 -16.63 -7.23 -1.68
CA MET A 20 -17.65 -7.94 -2.44
C MET A 20 -18.42 -6.99 -3.37
N PRO A 21 -19.05 -7.50 -4.45
CA PRO A 21 -19.85 -6.68 -5.36
C PRO A 21 -20.91 -5.80 -4.66
N ALA A 22 -21.54 -6.31 -3.59
CA ALA A 22 -22.51 -5.56 -2.79
C ALA A 22 -21.92 -4.32 -2.10
N ASP A 23 -20.61 -4.34 -1.79
CA ASP A 23 -19.90 -3.26 -1.12
C ASP A 23 -19.32 -2.24 -2.11
N GLN A 24 -19.17 -2.60 -3.38
CA GLN A 24 -18.50 -1.76 -4.39
C GLN A 24 -19.17 -0.39 -4.55
N LYS A 25 -20.49 -0.29 -4.36
CA LYS A 25 -21.20 1.00 -4.40
C LYS A 25 -20.67 2.01 -3.38
N TYR A 26 -20.32 1.55 -2.17
CA TYR A 26 -19.78 2.40 -1.11
C TYR A 26 -18.33 2.78 -1.41
N TRP A 27 -17.52 1.82 -1.87
CA TRP A 27 -16.14 2.09 -2.29
C TRP A 27 -16.06 3.08 -3.45
N GLN A 28 -16.93 2.92 -4.45
CA GLN A 28 -16.97 3.81 -5.59
C GLN A 28 -17.42 5.21 -5.19
N HIS A 29 -18.39 5.33 -4.27
CA HIS A 29 -18.81 6.62 -3.72
C HIS A 29 -17.63 7.38 -3.08
N VAL A 30 -16.87 6.71 -2.22
CA VAL A 30 -15.68 7.31 -1.57
C VAL A 30 -14.62 7.69 -2.61
N ARG A 31 -14.30 6.80 -3.56
CA ARG A 31 -13.36 7.07 -4.66
C ARG A 31 -13.76 8.29 -5.49
N ASN A 32 -15.05 8.41 -5.81
CA ASN A 32 -15.58 9.54 -6.58
C ASN A 32 -15.41 10.87 -5.84
N ILE A 33 -15.68 10.89 -4.53
CA ILE A 33 -15.48 12.08 -3.69
C ILE A 33 -14.00 12.47 -3.65
N ILE A 34 -13.10 11.50 -3.42
CA ILE A 34 -11.65 11.73 -3.40
C ILE A 34 -11.18 12.33 -4.73
N ASN A 35 -11.54 11.71 -5.86
CA ASN A 35 -11.15 12.20 -7.18
C ASN A 35 -11.71 13.60 -7.47
N LYS A 36 -12.96 13.86 -7.10
CA LYS A 36 -13.58 15.18 -7.27
C LYS A 36 -12.82 16.25 -6.49
N LEU A 37 -12.53 15.99 -5.21
CA LEU A 37 -11.76 16.90 -4.37
C LEU A 37 -10.35 17.13 -4.93
N ALA A 38 -9.65 16.06 -5.32
CA ALA A 38 -8.33 16.13 -5.93
C ALA A 38 -8.31 17.10 -7.12
N HIS A 39 -9.24 16.93 -8.05
CA HIS A 39 -9.31 17.71 -9.27
C HIS A 39 -9.69 19.16 -8.99
N GLN A 40 -10.59 19.42 -8.02
CA GLN A 40 -10.95 20.78 -7.60
C GLN A 40 -9.74 21.58 -7.08
N PHE A 41 -8.78 20.90 -6.44
CA PHE A 41 -7.54 21.50 -5.94
C PHE A 41 -6.34 21.27 -6.87
N ASN A 42 -6.57 20.84 -8.13
CA ASN A 42 -5.53 20.59 -9.14
C ASN A 42 -4.44 19.58 -8.72
N TYR A 43 -4.80 18.60 -7.89
CA TYR A 43 -3.95 17.43 -7.62
C TYR A 43 -4.07 16.40 -8.76
N GLN A 44 -2.94 15.87 -9.20
CA GLN A 44 -2.87 14.83 -10.23
C GLN A 44 -2.65 13.46 -9.59
N ARG A 45 -3.30 12.42 -10.13
CA ARG A 45 -3.17 11.07 -9.56
C ARG A 45 -1.79 10.48 -9.88
N ILE A 46 -1.15 9.89 -8.88
CA ILE A 46 0.03 9.03 -9.04
C ILE A 46 -0.25 7.64 -8.46
N ASP A 47 0.17 6.60 -9.17
CA ASP A 47 0.17 5.22 -8.68
C ASP A 47 1.60 4.69 -8.70
N THR A 48 2.12 4.32 -7.53
CA THR A 48 3.46 3.73 -7.37
C THR A 48 3.38 2.21 -7.22
N PRO A 49 4.48 1.47 -7.47
CA PRO A 49 4.51 0.02 -7.26
C PRO A 49 4.08 -0.39 -5.84
N ILE A 50 3.48 -1.58 -5.73
CA ILE A 50 3.12 -2.15 -4.41
C ILE A 50 4.36 -2.68 -3.69
N ALA A 51 5.33 -3.23 -4.43
CA ALA A 51 6.59 -3.72 -3.89
C ALA A 51 7.72 -2.78 -4.33
N GLU A 52 8.56 -2.41 -3.37
CA GLU A 52 9.74 -1.55 -3.57
C GLU A 52 10.94 -2.18 -2.82
N ALA A 53 12.15 -1.69 -3.09
CA ALA A 53 13.33 -2.11 -2.33
C ALA A 53 13.12 -1.84 -0.83
N THR A 54 13.40 -2.81 0.04
CA THR A 54 13.18 -2.67 1.49
C THR A 54 13.87 -1.44 2.09
N LYS A 55 15.06 -1.09 1.57
CA LYS A 55 15.85 0.07 1.98
C LYS A 55 15.14 1.42 1.75
N LEU A 56 14.18 1.48 0.82
CA LEU A 56 13.39 2.68 0.59
C LEU A 56 12.60 3.07 1.84
N PHE A 57 11.96 2.09 2.47
CA PHE A 57 11.11 2.30 3.65
C PHE A 57 11.91 2.45 4.94
N SER A 58 13.03 1.71 5.07
CA SER A 58 13.87 1.81 6.26
C SER A 58 14.48 3.21 6.41
N ARG A 59 14.93 3.80 5.28
CA ARG A 59 15.44 5.18 5.25
C ARG A 59 14.37 6.24 5.45
N SER A 60 13.16 6.06 4.93
CA SER A 60 12.11 7.09 4.98
C SER A 60 11.36 7.13 6.31
N VAL A 61 11.04 5.96 6.86
CA VAL A 61 10.25 5.84 8.10
C VAL A 61 11.16 5.86 9.33
N GLY A 62 12.42 5.42 9.18
CA GLY A 62 13.41 5.32 10.24
C GLY A 62 13.55 3.88 10.73
N ASP A 63 14.80 3.43 10.81
CA ASP A 63 15.14 2.03 11.11
C ASP A 63 14.62 1.54 12.48
N GLN A 64 14.40 2.45 13.42
CA GLN A 64 13.94 2.15 14.79
C GLN A 64 12.42 2.23 14.99
N THR A 65 11.65 2.38 13.91
CA THR A 65 10.19 2.39 14.03
C THR A 65 9.63 0.99 14.10
N ASP A 66 8.55 0.79 14.88
CA ASP A 66 7.84 -0.50 14.92
C ASP A 66 7.43 -0.98 13.51
N ILE A 67 7.14 -0.05 12.60
CA ILE A 67 6.83 -0.35 11.21
C ILE A 67 7.99 -1.11 10.56
N VAL A 68 9.20 -0.55 10.63
CA VAL A 68 10.39 -1.14 10.01
C VAL A 68 10.85 -2.40 10.74
N GLU A 69 10.80 -2.40 12.07
CA GLU A 69 11.29 -3.52 12.87
C GLU A 69 10.38 -4.75 12.83
N LYS A 70 9.06 -4.57 12.81
CA LYS A 70 8.10 -5.65 13.13
C LYS A 70 6.95 -5.78 12.14
N GLU A 71 6.61 -4.72 11.40
CA GLU A 71 5.38 -4.70 10.59
C GLU A 71 5.61 -4.79 9.08
N MET A 72 6.83 -4.67 8.54
CA MET A 72 7.02 -4.77 7.08
C MET A 72 6.86 -6.20 6.58
N TYR A 73 6.10 -6.36 5.49
CA TYR A 73 6.07 -7.59 4.70
C TYR A 73 7.29 -7.63 3.76
N SER A 74 8.44 -8.08 4.29
CA SER A 74 9.72 -8.15 3.57
C SER A 74 10.06 -9.58 3.14
N PHE A 75 10.56 -9.74 1.92
CA PHE A 75 10.96 -11.03 1.36
C PHE A 75 12.04 -10.83 0.28
N LYS A 76 12.70 -11.94 -0.07
CA LYS A 76 13.66 -11.97 -1.18
C LYS A 76 12.94 -12.32 -2.48
N ASP A 77 13.21 -11.56 -3.53
CA ASP A 77 12.76 -11.92 -4.88
C ASP A 77 13.60 -13.08 -5.46
N ARG A 78 13.32 -13.48 -6.71
CA ARG A 78 14.07 -14.56 -7.37
C ARG A 78 15.55 -14.22 -7.65
N GLY A 79 15.90 -12.94 -7.61
CA GLY A 79 17.26 -12.42 -7.76
C GLY A 79 17.97 -12.17 -6.43
N ASP A 80 17.41 -12.65 -5.32
CA ASP A 80 17.92 -12.43 -3.95
C ASP A 80 17.88 -10.97 -3.47
N ASN A 81 17.12 -10.10 -4.15
CA ASN A 81 16.94 -8.71 -3.73
C ASN A 81 15.94 -8.64 -2.57
N ASN A 82 16.26 -7.84 -1.55
CA ASN A 82 15.33 -7.55 -0.46
C ASN A 82 14.28 -6.53 -0.91
N ILE A 83 13.04 -6.99 -1.02
CA ILE A 83 11.88 -6.17 -1.36
C ILE A 83 10.83 -6.24 -0.25
N SER A 84 10.00 -5.22 -0.16
CA SER A 84 8.91 -5.16 0.80
C SER A 84 7.63 -4.70 0.12
N LEU A 85 6.49 -5.27 0.52
CA LEU A 85 5.20 -4.65 0.22
C LEU A 85 5.13 -3.32 0.97
N ARG A 86 4.64 -2.29 0.29
CA ARG A 86 4.63 -0.92 0.82
C ARG A 86 3.80 -0.82 2.11
N PRO A 87 4.38 -0.37 3.24
CA PRO A 87 3.64 -0.11 4.47
C PRO A 87 2.94 1.26 4.46
N GLU A 88 3.32 2.13 3.52
CA GLU A 88 2.82 3.48 3.26
C GLU A 88 3.19 3.86 1.80
N MET A 89 2.72 5.00 1.29
CA MET A 89 2.92 5.39 -0.12
C MET A 89 3.84 6.60 -0.34
N THR A 90 4.05 7.43 0.68
CA THR A 90 4.88 8.65 0.62
C THR A 90 6.30 8.32 0.16
N ALA A 91 6.95 7.27 0.67
CA ALA A 91 8.31 6.95 0.23
C ALA A 91 8.37 6.59 -1.26
N GLY A 92 7.39 5.83 -1.76
CA GLY A 92 7.28 5.51 -3.18
C GLY A 92 7.03 6.75 -4.04
N VAL A 93 6.22 7.71 -3.55
CA VAL A 93 5.95 8.98 -4.24
C VAL A 93 7.19 9.86 -4.29
N VAL A 94 7.92 9.97 -3.17
CA VAL A 94 9.19 10.73 -3.14
C VAL A 94 10.24 10.09 -4.04
N ARG A 95 10.33 8.75 -4.07
CA ARG A 95 11.17 8.06 -5.05
C ARG A 95 10.74 8.39 -6.48
N ALA A 96 9.45 8.36 -6.81
CA ALA A 96 8.92 8.75 -8.13
C ALA A 96 9.31 10.17 -8.52
N TYR A 97 9.16 11.08 -7.57
CA TYR A 97 9.47 12.49 -7.75
C TYR A 97 10.93 12.69 -8.14
N ILE A 98 11.85 11.98 -7.48
CA ILE A 98 13.28 12.06 -7.76
C ILE A 98 13.63 11.32 -9.06
N GLU A 99 13.19 10.07 -9.21
CA GLU A 99 13.55 9.20 -10.34
C GLU A 99 13.10 9.76 -11.69
N HIS A 100 11.93 10.41 -11.73
CA HIS A 100 11.38 11.02 -12.94
C HIS A 100 11.67 12.51 -13.05
N GLY A 101 12.58 13.05 -12.23
CA GLY A 101 13.02 14.44 -12.33
C GLY A 101 11.90 15.46 -12.16
N MET A 102 10.87 15.14 -11.36
CA MET A 102 9.72 16.02 -11.13
C MET A 102 10.11 17.35 -10.46
N VAL A 103 11.29 17.41 -9.85
CA VAL A 103 11.91 18.67 -9.39
C VAL A 103 12.07 19.72 -10.48
N ASN A 104 12.19 19.29 -11.75
CA ASN A 104 12.34 20.18 -12.90
C ASN A 104 11.00 20.64 -13.50
N LEU A 105 9.86 20.13 -12.99
CA LEU A 105 8.53 20.57 -13.41
C LEU A 105 8.15 21.89 -12.73
N PRO A 106 7.15 22.62 -13.25
CA PRO A 106 6.55 23.75 -12.54
C PRO A 106 6.09 23.36 -11.14
N GLN A 107 6.56 24.09 -10.13
CA GLN A 107 6.28 23.81 -8.73
C GLN A 107 5.09 24.62 -8.20
N PRO A 108 4.34 24.10 -7.21
CA PRO A 108 4.48 22.77 -6.63
C PRO A 108 3.90 21.66 -7.53
N VAL A 109 4.55 20.50 -7.57
CA VAL A 109 3.96 19.28 -8.14
C VAL A 109 2.95 18.70 -7.14
N LYS A 110 1.65 18.84 -7.44
CA LYS A 110 0.55 18.40 -6.56
C LYS A 110 0.08 17.01 -6.96
N LEU A 111 0.36 16.01 -6.13
CA LEU A 111 0.04 14.60 -6.41
C LEU A 111 -0.89 14.02 -5.36
N PHE A 112 -1.79 13.13 -5.74
CA PHE A 112 -2.56 12.35 -4.78
C PHE A 112 -2.52 10.88 -5.17
N TYR A 113 -2.72 10.01 -4.19
CA TYR A 113 -2.76 8.57 -4.38
C TYR A 113 -3.92 7.95 -3.61
N LEU A 114 -4.37 6.79 -4.07
CA LEU A 114 -5.32 5.94 -3.37
C LEU A 114 -4.98 4.49 -3.67
N GLY A 115 -4.66 3.70 -2.64
CA GLY A 115 -4.29 2.32 -2.88
C GLY A 115 -4.08 1.49 -1.63
N PRO A 116 -3.84 0.18 -1.80
CA PRO A 116 -3.58 -0.72 -0.69
C PRO A 116 -2.18 -0.50 -0.12
N CYS A 117 -2.05 -0.70 1.19
CA CYS A 117 -0.81 -0.76 1.96
C CYS A 117 -0.83 -1.98 2.89
N PHE A 118 0.35 -2.42 3.32
CA PHE A 118 0.52 -3.69 4.02
C PHE A 118 1.36 -3.54 5.29
N ARG A 119 0.81 -3.92 6.44
CA ARG A 119 1.54 -3.93 7.74
C ARG A 119 1.21 -5.20 8.50
N TYR A 120 2.21 -5.91 9.01
CA TYR A 120 2.07 -7.13 9.79
C TYR A 120 1.60 -6.82 11.21
N ASP A 121 0.41 -6.27 11.30
CA ASP A 121 -0.19 -5.84 12.55
C ASP A 121 -1.05 -6.96 13.15
N LYS A 122 -1.33 -6.89 14.46
CA LYS A 122 -2.34 -7.72 15.13
C LYS A 122 -3.72 -7.18 14.73
N PRO A 123 -4.52 -7.94 13.94
CA PRO A 123 -5.78 -7.41 13.46
C PRO A 123 -6.75 -7.11 14.62
N GLN A 124 -7.28 -5.89 14.64
CA GLN A 124 -8.30 -5.41 15.58
C GLN A 124 -9.24 -4.44 14.85
N SER A 125 -10.28 -3.93 15.54
CA SER A 125 -11.14 -2.91 14.93
C SER A 125 -10.30 -1.74 14.43
N GLY A 126 -10.42 -1.39 13.15
CA GLY A 126 -9.64 -0.34 12.51
C GLY A 126 -8.19 -0.69 12.14
N ARG A 127 -7.66 -1.86 12.50
CA ARG A 127 -6.30 -2.30 12.10
C ARG A 127 -6.36 -3.61 11.32
N GLN A 128 -5.92 -3.53 10.07
CA GLN A 128 -5.88 -4.65 9.13
C GLN A 128 -4.46 -4.83 8.61
N ARG A 129 -4.15 -6.03 8.11
CA ARG A 129 -2.85 -6.32 7.52
C ARG A 129 -2.72 -5.83 6.08
N GLN A 130 -3.84 -5.82 5.37
CA GLN A 130 -4.01 -5.08 4.14
C GLN A 130 -5.09 -4.03 4.41
N PHE A 131 -4.76 -2.76 4.18
CA PHE A 131 -5.65 -1.63 4.37
C PHE A 131 -5.49 -0.66 3.20
N TRP A 132 -6.37 0.33 3.10
CA TRP A 132 -6.35 1.31 2.02
C TRP A 132 -6.05 2.69 2.57
N GLN A 133 -5.20 3.43 1.88
CA GLN A 133 -4.88 4.82 2.22
C GLN A 133 -5.17 5.73 1.04
N VAL A 134 -5.54 6.96 1.36
CA VAL A 134 -5.51 8.11 0.48
C VAL A 134 -4.51 9.10 1.03
N GLY A 135 -3.77 9.77 0.15
CA GLY A 135 -2.85 10.86 0.52
C GLY A 135 -2.75 11.89 -0.60
N TRP A 136 -2.19 13.04 -0.24
CA TRP A 136 -2.12 14.27 -1.03
C TRP A 136 -0.70 14.83 -0.95
#